data_AF-A0A9E6BZ06-F1
#
_entry.id   AF-A0A9E6BZ06-F1
#
_cell.length_a   1.000
_cell.length_b   1.000
_cell.length_c   1.000
_cell.angle_alpha   90.00
_cell.angle_beta   90.00
_cell.angle_gamma   90.00
#
_symmetry.space_group_name_H-M   'P 1'
#
loop_
_entity.id
_entity.type
_entity.pdbx_description
1 polymer ?
#
loop_
_entity_poly.entity_id
_entity_poly.type
_entity_poly.pdbx_seq_one_letter_code
_entity_poly.pdbx_strand_id
1 'polypeptide(L)' 'MTWTRVAGEEAVFGGAGDQVMLSVTAGGPGLVAVGMEVPRPDGDPVAAVWVGARED' A
#
# COMPACT_ATOMS: atom_id res chain seq x y z
N MET A 1 6.00 -3.35 25.65
CA MET A 1 5.91 -2.77 24.30
C MET A 1 4.47 -2.92 23.85
N THR A 2 3.77 -1.81 23.66
CA THR A 2 2.35 -1.80 23.30
C THR A 2 2.22 -1.23 21.91
N TRP A 3 1.69 -2.02 20.99
CA TRP A 3 1.36 -1.53 19.66
C TRP A 3 0.00 -0.84 19.71
N THR A 4 -0.04 0.38 19.20
CA THR A 4 -1.29 1.12 19.01
C THR A 4 -1.58 1.16 17.52
N ARG A 5 -2.80 0.77 17.13
CA ARG A 5 -3.24 0.86 15.73
C ARG A 5 -3.47 2.33 15.39
N VAL A 6 -2.83 2.82 14.33
CA VAL A 6 -3.15 4.13 13.76
C VAL A 6 -4.51 4.03 13.07
N ALA A 7 -5.38 5.02 13.27
CA ALA A 7 -6.64 5.09 12.54
C ALA A 7 -6.33 5.13 11.04
N GLY A 8 -6.81 4.14 10.30
CA GLY A 8 -6.64 4.14 8.85
C GLY A 8 -7.55 5.18 8.24
N GLU A 9 -6.99 6.15 7.53
CA GLU A 9 -7.75 6.96 6.58
C GLU A 9 -8.14 6.03 5.43
N GLU A 10 -9.31 5.40 5.50
CA GLU A 10 -9.84 4.51 4.46
C GLU A 10 -9.99 5.25 3.10
N ALA A 11 -10.05 6.58 3.12
CA ALA A 11 -10.02 7.42 1.92
C ALA A 11 -8.63 7.49 1.26
N VAL A 12 -7.55 7.22 2.01
CA VAL A 12 -6.15 7.29 1.54
C VAL A 12 -5.61 5.90 1.19
N PHE A 13 -5.97 4.87 1.96
CA PHE A 13 -5.52 3.50 1.72
C PHE A 13 -6.65 2.64 1.15
N GLY A 14 -6.46 2.12 -0.06
CA GLY A 14 -7.38 1.18 -0.70
C GLY A 14 -7.70 1.57 -2.14
N GLY A 15 -8.63 0.82 -2.75
CA GLY A 15 -9.08 0.99 -4.13
C GLY A 15 -10.05 -0.13 -4.49
N ALA A 16 -10.59 -0.12 -5.71
CA ALA A 16 -11.39 -1.25 -6.16
C ALA A 16 -10.50 -2.50 -6.27
N GLY A 17 -10.98 -3.64 -5.75
CA GLY A 17 -10.19 -4.87 -5.77
C GLY A 17 -9.44 -5.13 -4.48
N ASP A 18 -8.56 -6.13 -4.51
CA ASP A 18 -7.73 -6.49 -3.37
C ASP A 18 -6.30 -5.98 -3.57
N GLN A 19 -5.71 -5.33 -2.57
CA GLN A 19 -4.34 -4.81 -2.62
C GLN A 19 -3.49 -5.45 -1.52
N VAL A 20 -2.32 -5.93 -1.90
CA VAL A 20 -1.41 -6.64 -0.99
C VAL A 20 -0.01 -6.07 -1.12
N MET A 21 0.56 -5.61 0.01
CA MET A 21 1.97 -5.26 0.13
C MET A 21 2.76 -6.45 0.65
N LEU A 22 3.84 -6.82 -0.05
CA LEU A 22 4.70 -7.96 0.31
C LEU A 22 6.04 -7.51 0.91
N SER A 23 6.52 -6.34 0.52
CA SER A 23 7.77 -5.76 1.05
C SER A 23 7.70 -4.24 1.03
N VAL A 24 8.39 -3.63 1.99
CA VAL A 24 8.52 -2.17 2.11
C VAL A 24 9.96 -1.83 2.47
N THR A 25 10.48 -0.79 1.84
CA THR A 25 11.78 -0.21 2.17
C THR A 25 11.69 1.31 2.20
N ALA A 26 12.62 1.95 2.92
CA ALA A 26 12.93 3.34 2.65
C ALA A 26 13.54 3.45 1.23
N GLY A 27 13.05 4.41 0.46
CA GLY A 27 13.55 4.80 -0.86
C GLY A 27 13.49 6.32 -0.98
N GLY A 28 13.79 6.89 -2.16
CA GLY A 28 13.67 8.35 -2.34
C GLY A 28 12.31 8.91 -1.87
N PRO A 29 12.22 10.23 -1.67
CA PRO A 29 11.82 10.96 -0.43
C PRO A 29 11.13 10.26 0.77
N GLY A 30 10.66 9.01 0.67
CA GLY A 30 9.87 8.36 1.72
C GLY A 30 9.98 6.83 1.71
N LEU A 31 8.87 6.18 1.35
CA LEU A 31 8.72 4.73 1.37
C LEU A 31 8.40 4.22 -0.03
N VAL A 32 8.92 3.04 -0.34
CA VAL A 32 8.55 2.26 -1.50
C VAL A 32 8.01 0.92 -1.01
N ALA A 33 6.75 0.62 -1.34
CA ALA A 33 6.13 -0.67 -1.10
C ALA A 33 5.89 -1.39 -2.42
N VAL A 34 6.10 -2.70 -2.44
CA VAL A 34 5.88 -3.55 -3.61
C VAL A 34 4.95 -4.69 -3.28
N GLY A 35 4.18 -5.12 -4.28
CA GLY A 35 3.24 -6.23 -4.11
C GLY A 35 2.34 -6.37 -5.33
N MET A 36 1.06 -6.59 -5.09
CA MET A 36 0.10 -6.87 -6.14
C MET A 36 -1.25 -6.19 -5.90
N GLU A 37 -1.93 -5.91 -7.00
CA GLU A 37 -3.34 -5.52 -7.05
C GLU A 37 -4.12 -6.57 -7.84
N VAL A 38 -5.29 -6.92 -7.32
CA VAL A 38 -6.25 -7.81 -7.99
C VAL A 38 -7.47 -6.98 -8.37
N PRO A 39 -7.59 -6.54 -9.64
CA PRO A 39 -8.72 -5.75 -10.08
C PRO A 39 -10.03 -6.52 -9.95
N ARG A 40 -11.10 -5.87 -9.51
CA ARG A 40 -12.45 -6.46 -9.51
C ARG A 40 -13.16 -6.24 -10.87
N PRO A 41 -14.08 -7.14 -11.26
CA PRO A 41 -14.54 -8.31 -10.50
C PRO A 41 -13.59 -9.53 -10.53
N ASP A 42 -12.88 -9.77 -11.63
CA ASP A 42 -12.10 -11.01 -11.83
C ASP A 42 -10.80 -10.77 -12.62
N GLY A 43 -10.08 -9.68 -12.31
CA GLY A 43 -8.81 -9.37 -12.96
C GLY A 43 -7.69 -10.29 -12.48
N ASP A 44 -6.77 -10.62 -13.38
CA ASP A 44 -5.52 -11.26 -13.00
C ASP A 44 -4.70 -10.33 -12.09
N PRO A 45 -4.00 -10.87 -11.08
CA PRO A 45 -3.09 -10.09 -10.28
C PRO A 45 -2.02 -9.38 -11.12
N VAL A 46 -1.87 -8.09 -10.89
CA VAL A 46 -0.81 -7.28 -11.51
C VAL A 46 0.19 -6.83 -10.46
N ALA A 47 1.47 -6.76 -10.85
CA ALA A 47 2.50 -6.20 -9.98
C ALA A 47 2.23 -4.72 -9.74
N ALA A 48 2.36 -4.28 -8.49
CA ALA A 48 2.11 -2.91 -8.09
C ALA A 48 3.24 -2.36 -7.23
N VAL A 49 3.49 -1.05 -7.37
CA VAL A 49 4.45 -0.26 -6.58
C VAL A 49 3.73 0.96 -6.05
N TRP A 50 3.82 1.19 -4.74
CA TRP A 50 3.29 2.37 -4.08
C TRP A 50 4.44 3.21 -3.53
N VAL A 51 4.37 4.52 -3.76
CA VAL A 51 5.36 5.49 -3.27
C VAL A 51 4.70 6.43 -2.27
N GLY A 52 5.24 6.46 -1.06
CA GLY A 52 4.85 7.43 -0.03
C GLY A 52 5.89 8.54 0.06
N ALA A 53 5.45 9.79 0.13
CA ALA A 53 6.29 10.91 0.54
C ALA A 53 6.35 10.98 2.07
N ARG A 54 7.42 11.56 2.61
CA ARG A 54 7.34 12.11 3.97
C ARG A 54 6.52 13.40 3.89
N GLU A 55 5.62 13.59 4.84
CA GLU A 55 5.07 14.92 5.09
C GLU A 55 6.11 15.69 5.90
N ASP A 56 6.36 16.93 5.48
CA ASP A 56 7.33 17.85 6.09
C ASP A 56 6.80 18.48 7.39
#